data_AF-A0A914JIJ0-F1
#
_entry.id   AF-A0A914JIJ0-F1
#
_cell.length_a   1.000
_cell.length_b   1.000
_cell.length_c   1.000
_cell.angle_alpha   90.00
_cell.angle_beta   90.00
_cell.angle_gamma   90.00
#
_symmetry.space_group_name_H-M   'P 1'
#
loop_
_entity.id
_entity.type
_entity.pdbx_description
1 polymer ?
#
loop_
_entity_poly.entity_id
_entity_poly.type
_entity_poly.pdbx_seq_one_letter_code
_entity_poly.pdbx_strand_id
1 'polypeptide(L)'
;MSVVWEKGVNTGKIDPMKFVSITSSTAAKIFNIYPKKGRIAENSDADIVIWDPQATKTISAKTHKQAVDYNIFEGMKVRGLAQYTISRGKVVYENSKLDVKPGTGKYIKLEPNCNYVFNAIRVREEVNKPICVHRCHPSKCVCN
;
A
#
# COMPACT_ATOMS: atom_id res chain seq x y z
N MET A 1 0.47 7.00 -9.39
CA MET A 1 0.83 7.99 -8.34
C MET A 1 0.35 9.41 -8.68
N SER A 2 0.69 9.98 -9.85
CA SER A 2 0.37 11.39 -10.18
C SER A 2 -1.11 11.76 -10.11
N VAL A 3 -2.02 10.86 -10.53
CA VAL A 3 -3.48 11.11 -10.41
C VAL A 3 -3.90 11.28 -8.95
N VAL A 4 -3.40 10.43 -8.04
CA VAL A 4 -3.71 10.52 -6.60
C VAL A 4 -3.09 11.77 -5.97
N TRP A 5 -1.86 12.13 -6.39
CA TRP A 5 -1.24 13.37 -5.94
C TRP A 5 -2.03 14.59 -6.39
N GLU A 6 -2.38 14.67 -7.67
CA GLU A 6 -3.15 15.78 -8.24
C GLU A 6 -4.54 15.89 -7.64
N LYS A 7 -5.28 14.79 -7.47
CA LYS A 7 -6.67 14.82 -7.01
C LYS A 7 -6.83 14.76 -5.49
N GLY A 8 -5.79 14.35 -4.77
CA GLY A 8 -5.79 14.20 -3.31
C GLY A 8 -4.95 15.26 -2.61
N VAL A 9 -3.65 15.31 -2.91
CA VAL A 9 -2.71 16.20 -2.21
C VAL A 9 -2.90 17.65 -2.67
N ASN A 10 -2.84 17.87 -3.99
CA ASN A 10 -2.93 19.21 -4.55
C ASN A 10 -4.30 19.90 -4.36
N THR A 11 -5.34 19.12 -4.10
CA THR A 11 -6.69 19.62 -3.78
C THR A 11 -6.91 19.80 -2.27
N GLY A 12 -5.92 19.45 -1.43
CA GLY A 12 -6.02 19.55 0.03
C GLY A 12 -6.89 18.48 0.70
N LYS A 13 -7.32 17.44 -0.02
CA LYS A 13 -8.14 16.35 0.56
C LYS A 13 -7.34 15.44 1.48
N ILE A 14 -6.05 15.27 1.18
CA ILE A 14 -5.10 14.50 1.99
C ILE A 14 -3.77 15.24 2.04
N ASP A 15 -3.01 15.08 3.11
CA ASP A 15 -1.64 15.58 3.17
C ASP A 15 -0.65 14.61 2.45
N PRO A 16 0.60 15.03 2.20
CA PRO A 16 1.62 14.18 1.60
C PRO A 16 1.94 12.90 2.40
N MET A 17 1.82 12.94 3.74
CA MET A 17 2.10 11.77 4.59
C MET A 17 1.02 10.70 4.40
N LYS A 18 -0.24 11.12 4.28
CA LYS A 18 -1.38 10.26 3.96
C LYS A 18 -1.27 9.72 2.55
N PHE A 19 -0.78 10.49 1.58
CA PHE A 19 -0.44 9.99 0.25
C PHE A 19 0.57 8.84 0.31
N VAL A 20 1.67 8.98 1.06
CA VAL A 20 2.63 7.88 1.27
C VAL A 20 1.96 6.67 1.91
N SER A 21 1.14 6.92 2.94
CA SER A 21 0.42 5.87 3.67
C SER A 21 -0.50 5.04 2.76
N ILE A 22 -1.31 5.66 1.90
CA ILE A 22 -2.27 4.93 1.05
C ILE A 22 -1.65 4.34 -0.20
N THR A 23 -0.51 4.86 -0.66
CA THR A 23 0.19 4.35 -1.85
C THR A 23 1.25 3.31 -1.55
N SER A 24 1.73 3.22 -0.30
CA SER A 24 2.81 2.28 0.06
C SER A 24 2.71 1.70 1.47
N SER A 25 2.75 2.53 2.52
CA SER A 25 2.94 2.05 3.90
C SER A 25 1.80 1.14 4.37
N THR A 26 0.55 1.46 4.04
CA THR A 26 -0.61 0.66 4.43
C THR A 26 -0.62 -0.69 3.70
N ALA A 27 -0.28 -0.72 2.42
CA ALA A 27 -0.12 -1.99 1.69
C ALA A 27 0.99 -2.84 2.32
N ALA A 28 2.14 -2.26 2.62
CA ALA A 28 3.24 -2.96 3.28
C ALA A 28 2.85 -3.51 4.66
N LYS A 29 2.07 -2.75 5.44
CA LYS A 29 1.53 -3.20 6.73
C LYS A 29 0.55 -4.36 6.53
N ILE A 30 -0.45 -4.22 5.67
CA ILE A 30 -1.47 -5.26 5.42
C ILE A 30 -0.80 -6.56 4.94
N PHE A 31 0.12 -6.47 3.99
CA PHE A 31 0.83 -7.63 3.42
C PHE A 31 2.04 -8.08 4.25
N ASN A 32 2.18 -7.61 5.50
CA ASN A 32 3.18 -8.09 6.46
C ASN A 32 4.65 -7.93 6.03
N ILE A 33 4.97 -6.82 5.35
CA ILE A 33 6.33 -6.48 4.89
C ILE A 33 6.78 -5.07 5.33
N TYR A 34 6.12 -4.49 6.33
CA TYR A 34 6.54 -3.24 6.96
C TYR A 34 7.45 -3.54 8.17
N PRO A 35 8.56 -2.81 8.40
CA PRO A 35 9.01 -1.61 7.68
C PRO A 35 9.88 -1.89 6.46
N LYS A 36 10.16 -3.16 6.12
CA LYS A 36 11.01 -3.54 4.97
C LYS A 36 10.63 -2.81 3.68
N LYS A 37 9.34 -2.53 3.46
CA LYS A 37 8.85 -1.61 2.42
C LYS A 37 7.91 -0.55 2.98
N GLY A 38 7.73 0.51 2.20
CA GLY A 38 6.78 1.58 2.50
C GLY A 38 7.21 2.52 3.62
N ARG A 39 8.52 2.54 3.95
CA ARG A 39 9.14 3.48 4.89
C ARG A 39 10.57 3.78 4.47
N ILE A 40 10.94 5.06 4.49
CA ILE A 40 12.35 5.48 4.42
C ILE A 40 12.90 5.41 5.85
N ALA A 41 13.71 4.39 6.11
CA ALA A 41 14.38 4.16 7.37
C ALA A 41 15.59 3.25 7.13
N GLU A 42 16.54 3.24 8.05
CA GLU A 42 17.60 2.24 8.06
C GLU A 42 17.01 0.82 8.05
N ASN A 43 17.67 -0.09 7.34
CA ASN A 43 17.25 -1.49 7.13
C ASN A 43 15.99 -1.71 6.28
N SER A 44 15.34 -0.65 5.79
CA SER A 44 14.32 -0.79 4.74
C SER A 44 14.95 -1.10 3.38
N ASP A 45 14.21 -1.79 2.51
CA ASP A 45 14.61 -1.96 1.11
C ASP A 45 14.69 -0.57 0.43
N ALA A 46 15.74 -0.36 -0.35
CA ALA A 46 15.94 0.86 -1.15
C ALA A 46 15.04 0.89 -2.40
N ASP A 47 13.72 0.88 -2.17
CA ASP A 47 12.69 1.16 -3.16
C ASP A 47 12.14 2.57 -2.91
N ILE A 48 12.68 3.54 -3.65
CA ILE A 48 12.55 4.97 -3.36
C ILE A 48 12.14 5.70 -4.65
N VAL A 49 11.28 6.70 -4.51
CA VAL A 49 10.93 7.61 -5.61
C VAL A 49 11.35 9.02 -5.21
N ILE A 50 12.14 9.67 -6.06
CA ILE A 50 12.39 11.11 -5.96
C ILE A 50 11.24 11.81 -6.67
N TRP A 51 10.41 12.49 -5.88
CA TRP A 51 9.14 13.04 -6.31
C TRP A 51 9.22 14.55 -6.41
N ASP A 52 8.92 15.09 -7.59
CA ASP A 52 8.78 16.52 -7.81
C ASP A 52 7.30 16.90 -7.74
N PRO A 53 6.86 17.62 -6.69
CA PRO A 53 5.47 17.98 -6.50
C PRO A 53 4.97 19.06 -7.47
N GLN A 54 5.88 19.82 -8.11
CA GLN A 54 5.56 20.94 -9.01
C GLN A 54 5.66 20.56 -10.48
N ALA A 55 6.45 19.54 -10.83
CA ALA A 55 6.53 19.05 -12.20
C ALA A 55 5.14 18.63 -12.71
N THR A 56 4.87 18.97 -13.97
CA THR A 56 3.55 18.78 -14.58
C THR A 56 3.66 17.96 -15.87
N LYS A 57 2.59 17.21 -16.18
CA LYS A 57 2.40 16.62 -17.51
C LYS A 57 0.93 16.47 -17.83
N THR A 58 0.65 16.31 -19.12
CA THR A 58 -0.63 15.79 -19.59
C THR A 58 -0.50 14.28 -19.77
N ILE A 59 -1.37 13.49 -19.14
CA ILE A 59 -1.40 12.05 -19.33
C ILE A 59 -1.87 11.75 -20.76
N SER A 60 -1.13 10.89 -21.46
CA SER A 60 -1.47 10.44 -22.80
C SER A 60 -1.02 9.00 -23.05
N ALA A 61 -1.81 8.23 -23.80
CA ALA A 61 -1.45 6.92 -24.34
C ALA A 61 -0.21 7.01 -25.25
N LYS A 62 0.01 8.15 -25.92
CA LYS A 62 1.20 8.35 -26.76
C LYS A 62 2.51 8.39 -25.98
N THR A 63 2.46 8.71 -24.68
CA THR A 63 3.65 8.96 -23.85
C THR A 63 3.79 8.00 -22.67
N HIS A 64 2.73 7.27 -22.31
CA HIS A 64 2.81 6.27 -21.24
C HIS A 64 3.70 5.09 -21.64
N LYS A 65 4.05 4.25 -20.67
CA LYS A 65 4.90 3.05 -20.89
C LYS A 65 4.11 1.75 -20.77
N GLN A 66 2.78 1.84 -20.83
CA GLN A 66 1.90 0.66 -20.81
C GLN A 66 1.79 0.10 -22.22
N ALA A 67 1.47 -1.19 -22.35
CA ALA A 67 1.32 -1.84 -23.66
C ALA A 67 -0.06 -1.55 -24.31
N VAL A 68 -1.04 -1.12 -23.51
CA VAL A 68 -2.38 -0.75 -23.99
C VAL A 68 -2.32 0.55 -24.79
N ASP A 69 -3.11 0.66 -25.84
CA ASP A 69 -3.09 1.77 -26.82
C ASP A 69 -4.01 2.94 -26.46
N TYR A 70 -4.68 2.89 -25.30
CA TYR A 70 -5.51 3.97 -24.77
C TYR A 70 -5.17 4.28 -23.30
N ASN A 71 -5.69 5.39 -22.78
CA ASN A 71 -5.57 5.74 -21.38
C ASN A 71 -6.88 6.30 -20.84
N ILE A 72 -7.40 5.74 -19.74
CA ILE A 72 -8.63 6.24 -19.11
C ILE A 72 -8.47 7.66 -18.54
N PHE A 73 -7.25 8.15 -18.41
CA PHE A 73 -6.92 9.51 -17.97
C PHE A 73 -6.38 10.39 -19.10
N GLU A 74 -6.66 10.04 -20.37
CA GLU A 74 -6.21 10.83 -21.54
C GLU A 74 -6.55 12.31 -21.38
N GLY A 75 -5.57 13.19 -21.68
CA GLY A 75 -5.76 14.64 -21.60
C GLY A 75 -5.73 15.22 -20.18
N MET A 76 -5.66 14.39 -19.13
CA MET A 76 -5.62 14.88 -17.76
C MET A 76 -4.28 15.56 -17.46
N LYS A 77 -4.33 16.85 -17.13
CA LYS A 77 -3.19 17.58 -16.55
C LYS A 77 -3.01 17.17 -15.10
N VAL A 78 -1.79 16.76 -14.74
CA VAL A 78 -1.42 16.39 -13.38
C VAL A 78 -0.13 17.08 -12.97
N ARG A 79 -0.04 17.46 -11.69
CA ARG A 79 1.22 17.86 -11.05
C ARG A 79 1.66 16.77 -10.07
N GLY A 80 2.95 16.68 -9.81
CA GLY A 80 3.54 15.59 -9.03
C GLY A 80 4.02 14.46 -9.93
N LEU A 81 5.32 14.42 -10.20
CA LEU A 81 5.95 13.42 -11.06
C LEU A 81 7.14 12.75 -10.38
N ALA A 82 7.36 11.48 -10.70
CA ALA A 82 8.60 10.79 -10.36
C ALA A 82 9.72 11.28 -11.29
N GLN A 83 10.72 11.96 -10.73
CA GLN A 83 11.95 12.31 -11.46
C GLN A 83 12.87 11.10 -11.54
N TYR A 84 13.03 10.40 -10.41
CA TYR A 84 13.82 9.18 -10.30
C TYR A 84 13.01 8.08 -9.64
N THR A 85 13.18 6.85 -10.10
CA THR A 85 12.73 5.65 -9.38
C THR A 85 13.95 4.78 -9.11
N ILE A 86 14.15 4.47 -7.85
CA ILE A 86 15.19 3.59 -7.34
C ILE A 86 14.49 2.30 -6.93
N SER A 87 14.94 1.17 -7.44
CA SER A 87 14.46 -0.13 -6.98
C SER A 87 15.64 -1.00 -6.59
N ARG A 88 15.57 -1.60 -5.40
CA ARG A 88 16.64 -2.44 -4.83
C ARG A 88 18.00 -1.73 -4.83
N GLY A 89 18.01 -0.42 -4.57
CA GLY A 89 19.22 0.40 -4.53
C GLY A 89 19.81 0.79 -5.89
N LYS A 90 19.10 0.54 -7.00
CA LYS A 90 19.53 0.92 -8.35
C LYS A 90 18.56 1.91 -8.96
N VAL A 91 19.07 2.97 -9.59
CA VAL A 91 18.25 3.86 -10.42
C VAL A 91 17.76 3.06 -11.61
N VAL A 92 16.45 2.88 -11.72
CA VAL A 92 15.80 2.11 -12.82
C VAL A 92 15.00 3.00 -13.76
N TYR A 93 14.72 4.23 -13.34
CA TYR A 93 14.03 5.22 -14.14
C TYR A 93 14.56 6.60 -13.79
N GLU A 94 14.93 7.35 -14.83
CA GLU A 94 15.44 8.71 -14.74
C GLU A 94 15.07 9.43 -16.04
N ASN A 95 14.65 10.70 -15.96
CA ASN A 95 14.44 11.57 -17.13
C ASN A 95 13.58 10.91 -18.25
N SER A 96 12.50 10.23 -17.85
CA SER A 96 11.58 9.51 -18.76
C SER A 96 12.17 8.31 -19.52
N LYS A 97 13.36 7.86 -19.14
CA LYS A 97 14.02 6.67 -19.66
C LYS A 97 13.99 5.57 -18.60
N LEU A 98 13.69 4.36 -19.05
CA LEU A 98 13.71 3.16 -18.22
C LEU A 98 15.02 2.43 -18.47
N ASP A 99 15.77 2.15 -17.40
CA ASP A 99 17.00 1.37 -17.42
C ASP A 99 16.87 0.19 -16.47
N VAL A 100 16.22 -0.87 -16.95
CA VAL A 100 16.03 -2.10 -16.17
C VAL A 100 15.95 -3.30 -17.10
N LYS A 101 16.51 -4.43 -16.65
CA LYS A 101 16.42 -5.70 -17.37
C LYS A 101 15.26 -6.56 -16.83
N PRO A 102 14.53 -7.28 -17.69
CA PRO A 102 13.57 -8.30 -17.25
C PRO A 102 14.23 -9.28 -16.26
N GLY A 103 13.48 -9.69 -15.24
CA GLY A 103 14.00 -10.59 -14.19
C GLY A 103 14.79 -9.91 -13.05
N THR A 104 15.00 -8.60 -13.09
CA THR A 104 15.68 -7.87 -11.99
C THR A 104 14.85 -7.84 -10.70
N GLY A 105 13.51 -7.86 -10.82
CA GLY A 105 12.59 -7.95 -9.69
C GLY A 105 12.72 -9.29 -8.96
N LYS A 106 12.41 -9.32 -7.66
CA LYS A 106 12.39 -10.54 -6.85
C LYS A 106 11.05 -10.72 -6.18
N TYR A 107 10.59 -11.96 -6.12
CA TYR A 107 9.45 -12.34 -5.30
C TYR A 107 9.73 -12.05 -3.82
N ILE A 108 8.70 -11.60 -3.10
CA ILE A 108 8.76 -11.37 -1.66
C ILE A 108 7.78 -12.33 -1.03
N LYS A 109 8.31 -13.31 -0.29
CA LYS A 109 7.50 -14.22 0.50
C LYS A 109 6.78 -13.42 1.59
N LEU A 110 5.46 -13.58 1.66
CA LEU A 110 4.62 -12.95 2.66
C LEU A 110 4.39 -13.96 3.78
N GLU A 111 4.75 -13.60 5.01
CA GLU A 111 4.42 -14.45 6.16
C GLU A 111 2.95 -14.24 6.55
N PRO A 112 2.22 -15.30 6.91
CA PRO A 112 0.83 -15.20 7.35
C PRO A 112 0.74 -14.42 8.67
N ASN A 113 -0.48 -14.25 9.19
CA ASN A 113 -0.68 -13.74 10.55
C ASN A 113 -0.14 -12.31 10.77
N CYS A 114 -0.35 -11.44 9.79
CA CYS A 114 -0.01 -10.02 9.89
C CYS A 114 -0.60 -9.36 11.15
N ASN A 115 0.26 -8.83 12.04
CA ASN A 115 -0.19 -8.16 13.27
C ASN A 115 -1.09 -6.95 12.99
N TYR A 116 -0.82 -6.19 11.91
CA TYR A 116 -1.64 -5.02 11.56
C TYR A 116 -3.11 -5.39 11.28
N VAL A 117 -3.37 -6.60 10.77
CA VAL A 117 -4.72 -7.08 10.45
C VAL A 117 -5.29 -7.95 11.58
N PHE A 118 -4.50 -8.91 12.07
CA PHE A 118 -4.99 -10.00 12.93
C PHE A 118 -4.92 -9.72 14.42
N ASN A 119 -4.20 -8.68 14.88
CA ASN A 119 -4.07 -8.43 16.32
C ASN A 119 -5.44 -8.22 16.98
N ALA A 120 -6.28 -7.35 16.41
CA ALA A 120 -7.63 -7.11 16.93
C ALA A 120 -8.55 -8.34 16.80
N ILE A 121 -8.36 -9.16 15.76
CA ILE A 121 -9.15 -10.39 15.54
C ILE A 121 -8.87 -11.39 16.66
N ARG A 122 -7.60 -11.61 17.02
CA ARG A 122 -7.22 -12.53 18.09
C ARG A 122 -7.79 -12.12 19.44
N VAL A 123 -7.65 -10.84 19.78
CA VAL A 123 -8.24 -10.28 21.01
C VAL A 123 -9.76 -10.49 21.00
N ARG A 124 -10.42 -10.22 19.85
CA ARG A 124 -11.86 -10.41 19.69
C ARG A 124 -12.27 -11.88 19.88
N GLU A 125 -11.52 -12.82 19.33
CA GLU A 125 -11.77 -14.26 19.46
C GLU A 125 -11.60 -14.75 20.90
N GLU A 126 -10.66 -14.18 21.65
CA GLU A 126 -10.46 -14.52 23.05
C GLU A 126 -11.58 -14.00 23.95
N VAL A 127 -11.98 -12.74 23.79
CA VAL A 127 -12.98 -12.11 24.67
C VAL A 127 -14.42 -12.48 24.33
N ASN A 128 -14.72 -12.82 23.07
CA ASN A 128 -16.09 -13.17 22.63
C ASN A 128 -16.32 -14.69 22.56
N LYS A 129 -15.56 -15.49 23.31
CA LYS A 129 -15.86 -16.92 23.42
C LYS A 129 -17.25 -17.09 24.03
N PRO A 130 -18.17 -17.81 23.38
CA PRO A 130 -19.50 -18.03 23.93
C PRO A 130 -19.39 -18.80 25.25
N ILE A 131 -20.02 -18.27 26.30
CA ILE A 131 -20.03 -18.90 27.62
C ILE A 131 -21.34 -19.68 27.76
N CYS A 132 -21.24 -20.95 28.14
CA CYS A 132 -22.42 -21.76 28.40
C CYS A 132 -23.18 -21.21 29.62
N VAL A 133 -24.50 -21.14 29.53
CA VAL A 133 -25.33 -20.86 30.71
C VAL A 133 -25.44 -22.14 31.52
N HIS A 134 -24.94 -22.14 32.75
CA HIS A 134 -25.12 -23.28 33.66
C HIS A 134 -26.61 -23.47 34.00
N ARG A 135 -27.15 -24.63 33.66
CA ARG A 135 -28.52 -25.04 33.99
C ARG A 135 -28.47 -26.38 34.71
N CYS A 136 -29.27 -26.54 35.76
CA CYS A 136 -29.48 -27.86 36.36
C CYS A 136 -30.13 -28.79 35.34
N HIS A 137 -29.74 -30.06 35.37
CA HIS A 137 -30.38 -31.08 34.55
C HIS A 137 -31.84 -31.22 35.01
N PRO A 138 -32.83 -31.34 34.10
CA PRO A 138 -34.25 -31.37 34.46
C PRO A 138 -34.61 -32.41 35.52
N SER A 139 -33.87 -33.53 35.59
CA SER A 139 -34.09 -34.60 36.56
C SER A 139 -33.63 -34.28 38.01
N LYS A 140 -32.96 -33.14 38.25
CA LYS A 140 -32.50 -32.71 39.59
C LYS A 140 -33.20 -31.44 40.09
N CYS A 141 -34.10 -30.86 39.31
CA CYS A 141 -34.97 -29.75 39.71
C CYS A 141 -36.30 -30.31 40.22
N VAL A 142 -36.33 -30.80 41.46
CA VAL A 142 -37.60 -31.11 42.14
C VAL A 142 -38.07 -29.83 42.82
N CYS A 143 -39.19 -29.28 42.36
CA CYS A 143 -39.91 -28.23 43.08
C CYS A 143 -40.70 -28.87 44.21
N ASN A 144 -40.56 -28.35 45.44
CA ASN A 144 -41.49 -28.63 46.55
C ASN A 144 -42.81 -27.90 46.33
#